data_AF-A0A2A4TSP6-F1
#
_entry.id   AF-A0A2A4TSP6-F1
#
_cell.length_a   1.000
_cell.length_b   1.000
_cell.length_c   1.000
_cell.angle_alpha   90.00
_cell.angle_beta   90.00
_cell.angle_gamma   90.00
#
_symmetry.space_group_name_H-M   'P 1'
#
loop_
_entity.id
_entity.type
_entity.pdbx_description
1 polymer ?
#
loop_
_entity_poly.entity_id
_entity_poly.type
_entity_poly.pdbx_seq_one_letter_code
_entity_poly.pdbx_strand_id
1 'polypeptide(L)'
;MVDFSKQQFVLARLADYCEMGPHSSSVSDPVLYMWQKLKESEKPLQDLKNGILEDNASSYFWKIKRNTLTEEDTADFKQLLNVYLSPGDFVDAMYQLFELFSDITNEDRFKTAVVFFKNIRSYRLLDEEDKTGDHQNKEWKRLVTDIMRRLRFDLLEKIVKHKPMNARRLRFILRRLRMETAEYCTVLHFPKHENDTLTPFIVPRVEALIAGNQRVLKLIRVAG
;
A
#
# COMPACT_ATOMS: atom_id res chain seq x y z
N MET A 1 10.60 -15.55 -0.62
CA MET A 1 9.25 -16.09 -0.84
C MET A 1 8.30 -15.27 -0.01
N VAL A 2 7.36 -14.59 -0.65
CA VAL A 2 6.38 -13.72 -0.01
C VAL A 2 5.54 -14.50 1.02
N ASP A 3 5.44 -13.94 2.22
CA ASP A 3 4.73 -14.56 3.34
C ASP A 3 3.21 -14.46 3.17
N PHE A 4 2.62 -15.58 2.74
CA PHE A 4 1.18 -15.77 2.51
C PHE A 4 0.31 -15.41 3.72
N SER A 5 0.81 -15.64 4.94
CA SER A 5 0.07 -15.35 6.16
C SER A 5 -0.19 -13.86 6.36
N LYS A 6 0.74 -12.99 5.91
CA LYS A 6 0.61 -11.53 6.01
C LYS A 6 -0.45 -11.00 5.06
N GLN A 7 -0.49 -11.50 3.82
CA GLN A 7 -1.53 -11.14 2.86
C GLN A 7 -2.92 -11.55 3.37
N GLN A 8 -3.06 -12.78 3.86
CA GLN A 8 -4.31 -13.23 4.47
C GLN A 8 -4.72 -12.36 5.65
N PHE A 9 -3.77 -11.97 6.50
CA PHE A 9 -4.02 -11.07 7.62
C PHE A 9 -4.55 -9.71 7.15
N VAL A 10 -3.89 -9.07 6.18
CA VAL A 10 -4.34 -7.79 5.60
C VAL A 10 -5.76 -7.90 5.06
N LEU A 11 -6.04 -8.93 4.25
CA LEU A 11 -7.37 -9.14 3.67
C LEU A 11 -8.42 -9.47 4.72
N ALA A 12 -8.08 -10.23 5.76
CA ALA A 12 -8.98 -10.52 6.88
C ALA A 12 -9.31 -9.25 7.68
N ARG A 13 -8.34 -8.34 7.92
CA ARG A 13 -8.61 -7.06 8.58
C ARG A 13 -9.50 -6.14 7.73
N LEU A 14 -9.30 -6.15 6.41
CA LEU A 14 -10.18 -5.43 5.48
C LEU A 14 -11.59 -6.04 5.43
N ALA A 15 -11.71 -7.36 5.56
CA ALA A 15 -13.00 -8.04 5.69
C ALA A 15 -13.70 -7.63 6.99
N ASP A 16 -13.02 -7.71 8.15
CA ASP A 16 -13.55 -7.26 9.45
C ASP A 16 -14.01 -5.79 9.41
N TYR A 17 -13.21 -4.93 8.75
CA TYR A 17 -13.55 -3.53 8.52
C TYR A 17 -14.88 -3.38 7.76
N CYS A 18 -15.08 -4.17 6.70
CA CYS A 18 -16.27 -4.15 5.87
C CYS A 18 -17.49 -4.76 6.56
N GLU A 19 -17.29 -5.84 7.32
CA GLU A 19 -18.34 -6.65 7.94
C GLU A 19 -19.08 -5.94 9.08
N MET A 20 -18.53 -4.86 9.65
CA MET A 20 -19.10 -4.15 10.79
C MET A 20 -20.63 -3.97 10.67
N GLY A 21 -21.42 -4.84 11.31
CA GLY A 21 -22.86 -4.90 11.08
C GLY A 21 -23.57 -3.63 11.57
N PRO A 22 -24.70 -3.23 10.97
CA PRO A 22 -25.53 -2.13 11.49
C PRO A 22 -26.07 -2.40 12.91
N HIS A 23 -25.86 -3.60 13.47
CA HIS A 23 -26.34 -4.08 14.77
C HIS A 23 -25.22 -4.67 15.64
N SER A 24 -23.95 -4.32 15.43
CA SER A 24 -22.90 -4.65 16.40
C SER A 24 -23.10 -3.82 17.68
N SER A 25 -24.11 -4.15 18.48
CA SER A 25 -24.42 -3.56 19.78
C SER A 25 -23.27 -3.70 20.78
N SER A 26 -22.26 -4.51 20.45
CA SER A 26 -21.03 -4.71 21.21
C SER A 26 -19.95 -3.66 20.97
N VAL A 27 -20.04 -2.81 19.94
CA VAL A 27 -18.99 -1.82 19.63
C VAL A 27 -19.44 -0.42 20.05
N SER A 28 -18.84 0.10 21.11
CA SER A 28 -19.16 1.41 21.70
C SER A 28 -18.84 2.59 20.78
N ASP A 29 -17.78 2.48 19.97
CA ASP A 29 -17.38 3.50 18.99
C ASP A 29 -17.10 2.84 17.62
N PRO A 30 -18.02 2.99 16.65
CA PRO A 30 -17.87 2.38 15.33
C PRO A 30 -16.71 2.97 14.52
N VAL A 31 -16.40 4.26 14.73
CA VAL A 31 -15.34 4.94 14.01
C VAL A 31 -13.99 4.45 14.51
N LEU A 32 -13.83 4.32 15.84
CA LEU A 32 -12.62 3.79 16.44
C LEU A 32 -12.38 2.33 16.05
N TYR A 33 -13.42 1.49 16.04
CA TYR A 33 -13.29 0.09 15.60
C TYR A 33 -12.78 -0.01 14.16
N MET A 34 -13.44 0.69 13.23
CA MET A 34 -13.03 0.72 11.82
C MET A 34 -11.60 1.25 11.67
N TRP A 35 -11.24 2.29 12.39
CA TRP A 35 -9.90 2.84 12.41
C TRP A 35 -8.85 1.83 12.90
N GLN A 36 -9.14 1.12 13.99
CA GLN A 36 -8.25 0.11 14.56
C GLN A 36 -8.01 -1.04 13.58
N LYS A 37 -9.04 -1.51 12.88
CA LYS A 37 -8.88 -2.58 11.87
C LYS A 37 -7.97 -2.18 10.71
N LEU A 38 -8.08 -0.94 10.26
CA LEU A 38 -7.14 -0.40 9.27
C LEU A 38 -5.72 -0.32 9.85
N LYS A 39 -5.55 0.15 11.09
CA LYS A 39 -4.24 0.22 11.75
C LYS A 39 -3.58 -1.15 11.95
N GLU A 40 -4.36 -2.17 12.29
CA GLU A 40 -3.87 -3.56 12.43
C GLU A 40 -3.26 -4.08 11.12
N SER A 41 -3.71 -3.59 9.96
CA SER A 41 -3.21 -4.03 8.64
C SER A 41 -1.91 -3.35 8.19
N GLU A 42 -1.50 -2.24 8.81
CA GLU A 42 -0.40 -1.39 8.31
C GLU A 42 0.95 -2.10 8.33
N LYS A 43 1.31 -2.69 9.49
CA LYS A 43 2.59 -3.40 9.64
C LYS A 43 2.66 -4.65 8.76
N PRO A 44 1.65 -5.55 8.75
CA PRO A 44 1.64 -6.69 7.82
C PRO A 44 1.75 -6.29 6.35
N LEU A 45 1.11 -5.19 5.96
CA LEU A 45 1.21 -4.66 4.59
C LEU A 45 2.62 -4.14 4.27
N GLN A 46 3.25 -3.44 5.22
CA GLN A 46 4.62 -2.97 5.07
C GLN A 46 5.62 -4.14 4.99
N ASP A 47 5.44 -5.17 5.81
CA ASP A 47 6.24 -6.39 5.78
C ASP A 47 6.06 -7.16 4.46
N LEU A 48 4.82 -7.20 3.93
CA LEU A 48 4.52 -7.76 2.61
C LEU A 48 5.25 -7.00 1.51
N LYS A 49 5.24 -5.66 1.55
CA LYS A 49 5.97 -4.82 0.57
C LYS A 49 7.47 -5.06 0.62
N ASN A 50 8.05 -5.13 1.82
CA ASN A 50 9.47 -5.42 1.99
C ASN A 50 9.83 -6.80 1.41
N GLY A 51 9.00 -7.82 1.65
CA GLY A 51 9.21 -9.16 1.09
C GLY A 51 9.14 -9.18 -0.44
N ILE A 52 8.19 -8.45 -1.04
CA ILE A 52 8.09 -8.31 -2.50
C ILE A 52 9.34 -7.63 -3.07
N LEU A 53 9.80 -6.55 -2.45
CA LEU A 53 10.99 -5.82 -2.90
C LEU A 53 12.25 -6.71 -2.82
N GLU A 54 12.42 -7.43 -1.71
CA GLU A 54 13.54 -8.35 -1.50
C GLU A 54 13.54 -9.51 -2.50
N ASP A 55 12.38 -10.14 -2.73
CA ASP A 55 12.23 -11.25 -3.67
C ASP A 55 12.52 -10.81 -5.11
N ASN A 56 12.01 -9.64 -5.51
CA ASN A 56 12.26 -9.09 -6.85
C ASN A 56 13.72 -8.68 -7.03
N ALA A 57 14.33 -8.04 -6.03
CA ALA A 57 15.76 -7.71 -6.07
C ALA A 57 16.61 -8.98 -6.19
N SER A 58 16.33 -10.00 -5.37
CA SER A 58 17.04 -11.29 -5.41
C SER A 58 16.92 -11.97 -6.78
N SER A 59 15.72 -11.98 -7.36
CA SER A 59 15.47 -12.50 -8.71
C SER A 59 16.25 -11.72 -9.77
N TYR A 60 16.25 -10.39 -9.69
CA TYR A 60 16.96 -9.51 -10.62
C TYR A 60 18.47 -9.75 -10.61
N PHE A 61 19.10 -9.75 -9.44
CA PHE A 61 20.54 -10.03 -9.33
C PHE A 61 20.92 -11.46 -9.72
N TRP A 62 20.03 -12.41 -9.52
CA TRP A 62 20.24 -13.78 -9.98
C TRP A 62 20.22 -13.88 -11.51
N LYS A 63 19.33 -13.15 -12.18
CA LYS A 63 19.31 -13.05 -13.66
C LYS A 63 20.56 -12.38 -14.21
N ILE A 64 21.07 -11.32 -13.54
CA ILE A 64 22.36 -10.70 -13.88
C ILE A 64 23.47 -11.75 -13.81
N LYS A 65 23.59 -12.47 -12.69
CA LYS A 65 24.65 -13.47 -12.47
C LYS A 65 24.63 -14.60 -13.53
N ARG A 66 23.45 -14.93 -14.05
CA ARG A 66 23.28 -15.97 -15.08
C ARG A 66 23.36 -15.44 -16.51
N ASN A 67 23.55 -14.14 -16.70
CA ASN A 67 23.50 -13.47 -17.99
C ASN A 67 22.19 -13.75 -18.75
N THR A 68 21.07 -13.81 -18.03
CA THR A 68 19.72 -14.04 -18.57
C THR A 68 18.81 -12.82 -18.39
N LEU A 69 19.39 -11.65 -18.10
CA LEU A 69 18.62 -10.42 -17.87
C LEU A 69 18.15 -9.85 -19.21
N THR A 70 16.86 -9.53 -19.33
CA THR A 70 16.29 -8.86 -20.50
C THR A 70 16.11 -7.35 -20.28
N GLU A 71 15.85 -6.61 -21.36
CA GLU A 71 15.47 -5.18 -21.25
C GLU A 71 14.15 -5.00 -20.50
N GLU A 72 13.19 -5.91 -20.71
CA GLU A 72 11.91 -5.95 -20.02
C GLU A 72 12.10 -6.14 -18.51
N ASP A 73 12.96 -7.07 -18.10
CA ASP A 73 13.30 -7.29 -16.68
C ASP A 73 13.85 -6.01 -16.02
N THR A 74 14.65 -5.26 -16.78
CA THR A 74 15.24 -3.99 -16.31
C THR A 74 14.18 -2.90 -16.19
N ALA A 75 13.26 -2.81 -17.14
CA ALA A 75 12.16 -1.85 -17.09
C ALA A 75 11.22 -2.15 -15.92
N ASP A 76 10.83 -3.42 -15.76
CA ASP A 76 9.96 -3.88 -14.68
C ASP A 76 10.57 -3.64 -13.31
N PHE A 77 11.86 -3.95 -13.14
CA PHE A 77 12.54 -3.71 -11.88
C PHE A 77 12.64 -2.21 -11.56
N LYS A 78 12.98 -1.36 -12.54
CA LYS A 78 12.97 0.10 -12.35
C LYS A 78 11.59 0.63 -11.98
N GLN A 79 10.54 0.13 -12.61
CA GLN A 79 9.17 0.50 -12.30
C GLN A 79 8.80 0.07 -10.87
N LEU A 80 9.19 -1.13 -10.45
CA LEU A 80 9.00 -1.60 -9.08
C LEU A 80 9.68 -0.65 -8.08
N LEU A 81 10.95 -0.32 -8.29
CA LEU A 81 11.72 0.58 -7.42
C LEU A 81 11.05 1.95 -7.32
N ASN A 82 10.61 2.52 -8.44
CA ASN A 82 9.95 3.83 -8.46
C ASN A 82 8.65 3.85 -7.63
N VAL A 83 7.94 2.72 -7.55
CA VAL A 83 6.70 2.61 -6.77
C VAL A 83 6.95 2.28 -5.30
N TYR A 84 8.01 1.51 -5.01
CA TYR A 84 8.28 0.97 -3.69
C TYR A 84 9.23 1.81 -2.86
N LEU A 85 9.99 2.73 -3.45
CA LEU A 85 11.00 3.51 -2.74
C LEU A 85 10.59 4.96 -2.56
N SER A 86 11.21 5.63 -1.59
CA SER A 86 11.11 7.08 -1.49
C SER A 86 11.87 7.72 -2.67
N PRO A 87 11.61 8.99 -3.03
CA PRO A 87 12.36 9.64 -4.10
C PRO A 87 13.87 9.66 -3.86
N GLY A 88 14.32 9.77 -2.60
CA GLY A 88 15.74 9.71 -2.25
C GLY A 88 16.31 8.31 -2.43
N ASP A 89 15.68 7.31 -1.82
CA ASP A 89 16.12 5.91 -1.91
C ASP A 89 16.10 5.39 -3.36
N PHE A 90 15.16 5.88 -4.17
CA PHE A 90 15.09 5.56 -5.60
C PHE A 90 16.31 6.08 -6.35
N VAL A 91 16.74 7.32 -6.10
CA VAL A 91 17.94 7.89 -6.73
C VAL A 91 19.17 7.08 -6.34
N ASP A 92 19.31 6.73 -5.07
CA ASP A 92 20.43 5.92 -4.58
C ASP A 92 20.41 4.52 -5.22
N ALA A 93 19.24 3.88 -5.31
CA ALA A 93 19.09 2.59 -5.97
C ALA A 93 19.45 2.64 -7.46
N MET A 94 19.03 3.69 -8.16
CA MET A 94 19.36 3.90 -9.57
C MET A 94 20.86 4.15 -9.77
N TYR A 95 21.51 4.87 -8.84
CA TYR A 95 22.95 5.07 -8.87
C TYR A 95 23.71 3.74 -8.70
N GLN A 96 23.30 2.89 -7.76
CA GLN A 96 23.90 1.56 -7.57
C GLN A 96 23.75 0.67 -8.81
N LEU A 97 22.58 0.71 -9.46
CA LEU A 97 22.37 0.00 -10.72
C LEU A 97 23.26 0.56 -11.85
N PHE A 98 23.37 1.89 -11.97
CA PHE A 98 24.21 2.52 -12.98
C PHE A 98 25.69 2.15 -12.82
N GLU A 99 26.23 2.24 -11.60
CA GLU A 99 27.61 1.84 -11.31
C GLU A 99 27.86 0.38 -11.66
N LEU A 100 26.92 -0.51 -11.32
CA LEU A 100 27.00 -1.93 -11.68
C LEU A 100 27.02 -2.14 -13.20
N PHE A 101 26.17 -1.45 -13.96
CA PHE A 101 26.11 -1.63 -15.41
C PHE A 101 27.30 -1.00 -16.16
N SER A 102 28.00 -0.05 -15.54
CA SER A 102 29.22 0.53 -16.14
C SER A 102 30.39 -0.46 -16.18
N ASP A 103 30.43 -1.42 -15.25
CA ASP A 103 31.38 -2.53 -15.27
C ASP A 103 30.78 -3.75 -14.55
N ILE A 104 30.00 -4.52 -15.30
CA ILE A 104 29.28 -5.69 -14.77
C ILE A 104 30.23 -6.86 -14.43
N THR A 105 31.47 -6.81 -14.92
CA THR A 105 32.49 -7.84 -14.66
C THR A 105 33.17 -7.66 -13.30
N ASN A 106 33.01 -6.47 -12.70
CA ASN A 106 33.56 -6.16 -11.39
C ASN A 106 32.73 -6.80 -10.27
N GLU A 107 33.27 -7.88 -9.68
CA GLU A 107 32.61 -8.61 -8.60
C GLU A 107 32.32 -7.75 -7.36
N ASP A 108 33.17 -6.78 -7.04
CA ASP A 108 33.02 -5.96 -5.84
C ASP A 108 31.87 -4.97 -5.99
N ARG A 109 31.66 -4.43 -7.20
CA ARG A 109 30.48 -3.63 -7.53
C ARG A 109 29.21 -4.47 -7.44
N PHE A 110 29.23 -5.69 -7.97
CA PHE A 110 28.09 -6.62 -7.85
C PHE A 110 27.76 -6.91 -6.38
N LYS A 111 28.76 -7.26 -5.55
CA LYS A 111 28.57 -7.50 -4.11
C LYS A 111 28.01 -6.26 -3.40
N THR A 112 28.53 -5.08 -3.72
CA THR A 112 28.07 -3.80 -3.14
C THR A 112 26.60 -3.54 -3.48
N ALA A 113 26.20 -3.71 -4.74
CA ALA A 113 24.81 -3.55 -5.17
C ALA A 113 23.89 -4.57 -4.46
N VAL A 114 24.28 -5.85 -4.40
CA VAL A 114 23.50 -6.88 -3.69
C VAL A 114 23.32 -6.53 -2.22
N VAL A 115 24.36 -6.07 -1.54
CA VAL A 115 24.28 -5.66 -0.13
C VAL A 115 23.37 -4.44 0.05
N PHE A 116 23.46 -3.45 -0.83
CA PHE A 116 22.57 -2.29 -0.81
C PHE A 116 21.10 -2.71 -0.93
N PHE A 117 20.76 -3.50 -1.95
CA PHE A 117 19.38 -3.96 -2.19
C PHE A 117 18.87 -4.98 -1.18
N LYS A 118 19.74 -5.61 -0.39
CA LYS A 118 19.32 -6.42 0.78
C LYS A 118 18.88 -5.55 1.96
N ASN A 119 19.46 -4.35 2.09
CA ASN A 119 19.22 -3.44 3.20
C ASN A 119 18.16 -2.39 2.89
N ILE A 120 17.83 -2.17 1.62
CA ILE A 120 16.78 -1.24 1.25
C ILE A 120 15.43 -1.70 1.82
N ARG A 121 14.59 -0.72 2.19
CA ARG A 121 13.25 -0.96 2.72
C ARG A 121 12.24 -0.22 1.88
N SER A 122 11.07 -0.82 1.74
CA SER A 122 10.00 -0.17 1.00
C SER A 122 9.52 1.07 1.76
N TYR A 123 9.18 2.09 1.01
CA TYR A 123 8.67 3.34 1.51
C TYR A 123 7.21 3.19 1.92
N ARG A 124 6.88 3.57 3.16
CA ARG A 124 5.52 3.46 3.68
C ARG A 124 4.69 4.65 3.22
N LEU A 125 3.73 4.39 2.33
CA LEU A 125 2.87 5.43 1.76
C LEU A 125 1.87 5.97 2.79
N LEU A 126 1.53 5.21 3.82
CA LEU A 126 0.64 5.70 4.89
C LEU A 126 1.25 6.87 5.68
N ASP A 127 2.58 6.99 5.74
CA ASP A 127 3.26 8.09 6.44
C ASP A 127 3.12 9.44 5.69
N GLU A 128 2.67 9.42 4.43
CA GLU A 128 2.40 10.62 3.62
C GLU A 128 1.15 11.38 4.06
N GLU A 129 0.20 10.74 4.74
CA GLU A 129 -1.06 11.37 5.15
C GLU A 129 -0.84 12.48 6.21
N ASP A 130 0.25 12.39 6.98
CA ASP A 130 0.60 13.39 7.99
C ASP A 130 1.49 14.52 7.44
N LYS A 131 1.96 14.43 6.19
CA LYS A 131 2.73 15.49 5.54
C LYS A 131 1.84 16.56 4.92
N THR A 132 2.33 17.79 4.85
CA THR A 132 1.65 18.90 4.17
C THR A 132 1.74 18.74 2.64
N GLY A 133 0.76 19.32 1.93
CA GLY A 133 0.52 19.09 0.51
C GLY A 133 1.77 19.14 -0.37
N ASP A 134 2.68 20.10 -0.20
CA ASP A 134 3.84 20.23 -1.10
C ASP A 134 4.97 19.22 -0.82
N HIS A 135 4.98 18.59 0.35
CA HIS A 135 5.96 17.57 0.73
C HIS A 135 5.45 16.15 0.51
N GLN A 136 4.20 16.01 0.05
CA GLN A 136 3.62 14.71 -0.23
C GLN A 136 4.13 14.11 -1.54
N ASN A 137 4.50 12.84 -1.49
CA ASN A 137 4.93 12.07 -2.65
C ASN A 137 3.89 12.13 -3.80
N LYS A 138 4.35 12.39 -5.03
CA LYS A 138 3.46 12.54 -6.20
C LYS A 138 2.71 11.27 -6.55
N GLU A 139 3.36 10.11 -6.50
CA GLU A 139 2.73 8.82 -6.75
C GLU A 139 1.71 8.48 -5.68
N TRP A 140 2.02 8.79 -4.42
CA TRP A 140 1.04 8.66 -3.33
C TRP A 140 -0.22 9.49 -3.59
N LYS A 141 -0.06 10.78 -3.90
CA LYS A 141 -1.18 11.66 -4.22
C LYS A 141 -2.02 11.11 -5.36
N ARG A 142 -1.37 10.62 -6.41
CA ARG A 142 -2.03 10.02 -7.58
C ARG A 142 -2.86 8.81 -7.15
N LEU A 143 -2.24 7.83 -6.48
CA LEU A 143 -2.90 6.60 -6.04
C LEU A 143 -4.07 6.86 -5.09
N VAL A 144 -3.87 7.71 -4.08
CA VAL A 144 -4.95 8.05 -3.13
C VAL A 144 -6.05 8.82 -3.81
N THR A 145 -5.74 9.80 -4.68
CA THR A 145 -6.76 10.55 -5.43
C THR A 145 -7.58 9.63 -6.34
N ASP A 146 -6.92 8.69 -7.01
CA ASP A 146 -7.57 7.70 -7.88
C ASP A 146 -8.52 6.81 -7.08
N ILE A 147 -8.08 6.31 -5.91
CA ILE A 147 -8.92 5.53 -5.00
C ILE A 147 -10.11 6.36 -4.49
N MET A 148 -9.85 7.57 -3.99
CA MET A 148 -10.87 8.46 -3.44
C MET A 148 -11.98 8.74 -4.46
N ARG A 149 -11.60 8.95 -5.73
CA ARG A 149 -12.56 9.15 -6.83
C ARG A 149 -13.29 7.86 -7.17
N ARG A 150 -12.58 6.74 -7.30
CA ARG A 150 -13.17 5.45 -7.69
C ARG A 150 -14.22 4.97 -6.69
N LEU A 151 -13.97 5.18 -5.39
CA LEU A 151 -14.85 4.79 -4.29
C LEU A 151 -15.82 5.89 -3.86
N ARG A 152 -15.82 7.02 -4.58
CA ARG A 152 -16.69 8.18 -4.30
C ARG A 152 -16.50 8.74 -2.88
N PHE A 153 -15.32 8.57 -2.30
CA PHE A 153 -14.99 9.09 -0.96
C PHE A 153 -14.89 10.62 -0.98
N ASP A 154 -14.55 11.22 -2.12
CA ASP A 154 -14.62 12.66 -2.34
C ASP A 154 -16.03 13.24 -2.10
N LEU A 155 -17.08 12.49 -2.46
CA LEU A 155 -18.47 12.85 -2.15
C LEU A 155 -18.77 12.68 -0.66
N LEU A 156 -18.25 11.63 -0.02
CA LEU A 156 -18.41 11.42 1.42
C LEU A 156 -17.74 12.54 2.22
N GLU A 157 -16.55 13.00 1.84
CA GLU A 157 -15.89 14.14 2.48
C GLU A 157 -16.75 15.41 2.41
N LYS A 158 -17.32 15.70 1.23
CA LYS A 158 -18.23 16.84 1.06
C LYS A 158 -19.45 16.73 1.98
N ILE A 159 -20.02 15.53 2.10
CA ILE A 159 -21.15 15.27 2.99
C ILE A 159 -20.76 15.51 4.45
N VAL A 160 -19.59 15.04 4.90
CA VAL A 160 -19.06 15.25 6.26
C VAL A 160 -18.94 16.74 6.56
N LYS A 161 -18.35 17.51 5.64
CA LYS A 161 -18.06 18.96 5.83
C LYS A 161 -19.31 19.86 5.77
N HIS A 162 -20.39 19.43 5.09
CA HIS A 162 -21.52 20.30 4.77
C HIS A 162 -22.48 20.60 5.94
N LYS A 163 -22.68 19.66 6.88
CA LYS A 163 -23.59 19.84 8.03
C LYS A 163 -23.06 19.11 9.26
N PRO A 164 -23.41 19.55 10.48
CA PRO A 164 -23.02 18.88 11.72
C PRO A 164 -23.30 17.38 11.70
N MET A 165 -22.41 16.61 12.31
CA MET A 165 -22.54 15.16 12.38
C MET A 165 -23.67 14.79 13.36
N ASN A 166 -24.58 13.91 12.92
CA ASN A 166 -25.58 13.30 13.79
C ASN A 166 -25.57 11.78 13.60
N ALA A 167 -26.19 11.05 14.52
CA ALA A 167 -26.12 9.58 14.52
C ALA A 167 -26.64 8.94 13.21
N ARG A 168 -27.66 9.52 12.57
CA ARG A 168 -28.18 9.02 11.29
C ARG A 168 -27.19 9.25 10.14
N ARG A 169 -26.59 10.44 10.07
CA ARG A 169 -25.55 10.79 9.08
C ARG A 169 -24.31 9.93 9.27
N LEU A 170 -23.85 9.76 10.50
CA LEU A 170 -22.73 8.89 10.83
C LEU A 170 -22.95 7.47 10.32
N ARG A 171 -24.10 6.85 10.66
CA ARG A 171 -24.43 5.49 10.18
C ARG A 171 -24.48 5.40 8.66
N PHE A 172 -25.02 6.42 7.99
CA PHE A 172 -25.07 6.46 6.53
C PHE A 172 -23.67 6.51 5.91
N ILE A 173 -22.80 7.41 6.41
CA ILE A 173 -21.43 7.59 5.89
C ILE A 173 -20.62 6.32 6.13
N LEU A 174 -20.63 5.77 7.35
CA LEU A 174 -19.89 4.54 7.67
C LEU A 174 -20.40 3.34 6.86
N ARG A 175 -21.71 3.22 6.64
CA ARG A 175 -22.27 2.19 5.75
C ARG A 175 -21.74 2.33 4.33
N ARG A 176 -21.72 3.55 3.78
CA ARG A 176 -21.21 3.76 2.42
C ARG A 176 -19.72 3.48 2.32
N LEU A 177 -18.94 3.98 3.27
CA LEU A 177 -17.50 3.74 3.33
C LEU A 177 -17.17 2.24 3.29
N ARG A 178 -17.91 1.42 4.06
CA ARG A 178 -17.77 -0.04 4.06
C ARG A 178 -18.22 -0.69 2.75
N MET A 179 -19.38 -0.31 2.21
CA MET A 179 -19.89 -0.92 0.99
C MET A 179 -18.97 -0.69 -0.21
N GLU A 180 -18.49 0.54 -0.41
CA GLU A 180 -17.60 0.86 -1.53
C GLU A 180 -16.22 0.19 -1.34
N THR A 181 -15.71 0.12 -0.10
CA THR A 181 -14.48 -0.63 0.23
C THR A 181 -14.66 -2.12 -0.03
N ALA A 182 -15.78 -2.71 0.38
CA ALA A 182 -16.07 -4.13 0.18
C ALA A 182 -16.14 -4.46 -1.31
N GLU A 183 -16.83 -3.63 -2.09
CA GLU A 183 -16.92 -3.77 -3.55
C GLU A 183 -15.52 -3.72 -4.19
N TYR A 184 -14.67 -2.78 -3.77
CA TYR A 184 -13.28 -2.75 -4.24
C TYR A 184 -12.50 -3.99 -3.82
N CYS A 185 -12.67 -4.46 -2.59
CA CYS A 185 -12.00 -5.66 -2.11
C CYS A 185 -12.41 -6.93 -2.87
N THR A 186 -13.56 -6.96 -3.55
CA THR A 186 -13.93 -8.12 -4.39
C THR A 186 -12.98 -8.34 -5.58
N VAL A 187 -12.26 -7.30 -6.03
CA VAL A 187 -11.24 -7.46 -7.07
C VAL A 187 -9.92 -7.99 -6.53
N LEU A 188 -9.73 -7.94 -5.20
CA LEU A 188 -8.58 -8.52 -4.52
C LEU A 188 -8.86 -10.02 -4.37
N HIS A 189 -8.07 -10.83 -5.07
CA HIS A 189 -8.21 -12.27 -4.96
C HIS A 189 -7.78 -12.71 -3.55
N PHE A 190 -8.65 -13.43 -2.85
CA PHE A 190 -8.28 -14.04 -1.57
C PHE A 190 -7.34 -15.21 -1.85
N PRO A 191 -6.11 -15.19 -1.33
CA PRO A 191 -5.09 -16.14 -1.72
C PRO A 191 -5.45 -17.53 -1.19
N LYS A 192 -5.65 -18.48 -2.10
CA LYS A 192 -5.95 -19.89 -1.75
C LYS A 192 -4.70 -20.76 -1.70
N HIS A 193 -3.63 -20.32 -2.35
CA HIS A 193 -2.37 -21.04 -2.47
C HIS A 193 -1.19 -20.07 -2.31
N GLU A 194 -0.01 -20.60 -1.98
CA GLU A 194 1.21 -19.79 -1.78
C GLU A 194 1.63 -19.00 -3.03
N ASN A 195 1.22 -19.45 -4.23
CA ASN A 195 1.49 -18.76 -5.49
C ASN A 195 0.49 -17.63 -5.81
N ASP A 196 -0.60 -17.52 -5.04
CA ASP A 196 -1.68 -16.56 -5.26
C ASP A 196 -1.40 -15.25 -4.52
N THR A 197 -0.22 -14.65 -4.77
CA THR A 197 0.21 -13.45 -4.02
C THR A 197 -0.28 -12.17 -4.66
N LEU A 198 -0.57 -11.14 -3.84
CA LEU A 198 -0.81 -9.79 -4.36
C LEU A 198 0.39 -9.35 -5.19
N THR A 199 0.12 -8.93 -6.43
CA THR A 199 1.16 -8.47 -7.33
C THR A 199 1.76 -7.16 -6.83
N PRO A 200 2.99 -6.81 -7.23
CA PRO A 200 3.60 -5.53 -6.87
C PRO A 200 2.77 -4.32 -7.28
N PHE A 201 1.88 -4.49 -8.27
CA PHE A 201 0.96 -3.46 -8.72
C PHE A 201 -0.25 -3.27 -7.78
N ILE A 202 -0.73 -4.34 -7.15
CA ILE A 202 -1.93 -4.30 -6.29
C ILE A 202 -1.60 -3.81 -4.89
N VAL A 203 -0.45 -4.18 -4.33
CA VAL A 203 -0.10 -3.83 -2.94
C VAL A 203 -0.12 -2.32 -2.65
N PRO A 204 0.45 -1.43 -3.49
CA PRO A 204 0.35 0.03 -3.30
C PRO A 204 -1.10 0.56 -3.37
N ARG A 205 -1.99 -0.12 -4.10
CA ARG A 205 -3.42 0.25 -4.17
C ARG A 205 -4.17 -0.14 -2.92
N VAL A 206 -3.83 -1.28 -2.31
CA VAL A 206 -4.34 -1.67 -0.99
C VAL A 206 -3.91 -0.65 0.06
N GLU A 207 -2.67 -0.16 -0.01
CA GLU A 207 -2.19 0.89 0.88
C GLU A 207 -2.95 2.21 0.66
N ALA A 208 -3.16 2.61 -0.59
CA ALA A 208 -3.96 3.79 -0.93
C ALA A 208 -5.44 3.65 -0.52
N LEU A 209 -6.01 2.44 -0.59
CA LEU A 209 -7.34 2.10 -0.06
C LEU A 209 -7.42 2.33 1.45
N ILE A 210 -6.43 1.85 2.19
CA ILE A 210 -6.34 2.07 3.64
C ILE A 210 -6.22 3.56 3.94
N ALA A 211 -5.33 4.28 3.24
CA ALA A 211 -5.14 5.72 3.41
C ALA A 211 -6.43 6.52 3.15
N GLY A 212 -7.12 6.25 2.04
CA GLY A 212 -8.37 6.91 1.68
C GLY A 212 -9.46 6.71 2.74
N ASN A 213 -9.58 5.49 3.26
CA ASN A 213 -10.51 5.18 4.35
C ASN A 213 -10.13 5.90 5.65
N GLN A 214 -8.85 5.88 6.04
CA GLN A 214 -8.36 6.61 7.21
C GLN A 214 -8.62 8.12 7.09
N ARG A 215 -8.39 8.72 5.93
CA ARG A 215 -8.69 10.15 5.69
C ARG A 215 -10.15 10.48 5.98
N VAL A 216 -11.10 9.70 5.45
CA VAL A 216 -12.53 9.94 5.71
C VAL A 216 -12.87 9.74 7.19
N LEU A 217 -12.33 8.70 7.84
CA LEU A 217 -12.56 8.47 9.28
C LEU A 217 -11.97 9.59 10.14
N LYS A 218 -10.78 10.11 9.81
CA LYS A 218 -10.15 11.26 10.49
C LYS A 218 -11.05 12.49 10.40
N LEU A 219 -11.62 12.76 9.22
CA LEU A 219 -12.58 13.86 9.03
C LEU A 219 -13.85 13.68 9.88
N ILE A 220 -14.39 12.47 9.96
CA ILE A 220 -15.56 12.17 10.81
C ILE A 220 -15.25 12.44 12.28
N ARG A 221 -14.07 12.05 12.78
CA ARG A 221 -13.66 12.26 14.17
C ARG A 221 -13.47 13.73 14.54
N VAL A 222 -13.13 14.58 13.57
CA VAL A 222 -12.96 16.03 13.78
C VAL A 222 -14.30 16.77 13.68
N ALA A 223 -15.26 16.23 12.92
CA ALA A 223 -16.56 16.86 12.67
C ALA A 223 -17.68 16.47 13.67
N GLY A 224 -17.45 15.46 14.51
CA GLY A 224 -18.35 15.00 15.56
C GLY A 224 -17.86 15.44 16.93
#